data_AF-A0A1M5MZG1-F1
#
_entry.id   AF-A0A1M5MZG1-F1
#
_cell.length_a   1.000
_cell.length_b   1.000
_cell.length_c   1.000
_cell.angle_alpha   90.00
_cell.angle_beta   90.00
_cell.angle_gamma   90.00
#
_symmetry.space_group_name_H-M   'P 1'
#
loop_
_entity.id
_entity.type
_entity.pdbx_description
1 polymer ?
#
loop_
_entity_poly.entity_id
_entity_poly.type
_entity_poly.pdbx_seq_one_letter_code
_entity_poly.pdbx_strand_id
1 'polypeptide(L)'
;MSKQTYSWIGFVFLVAAIVYYLVEIYVVASPYLLFYGLILVGLIFSFIGRPLKQKKQSIGRYVGLIGLIGNLVIAIVYFPPFYFIWGTLIFGP
;
A
#
# COMPACT_ATOMS: atom_id res chain seq x y z
N MET A 1 -21.05 -2.37 -0.62
CA MET A 1 -20.14 -1.30 -1.08
C MET A 1 -19.82 -1.51 -2.56
N SER A 2 -19.60 -0.43 -3.33
CA SER A 2 -19.24 -0.54 -4.74
C SER A 2 -17.76 -0.90 -4.92
N LYS A 3 -17.38 -1.52 -6.05
CA LYS A 3 -15.96 -1.77 -6.38
C LYS A 3 -15.13 -0.48 -6.37
N GLN A 4 -15.72 0.61 -6.84
CA GLN A 4 -15.09 1.93 -6.83
C GLN A 4 -14.81 2.41 -5.41
N THR A 5 -15.72 2.16 -4.46
CA THR A 5 -15.50 2.47 -3.05
C THR A 5 -14.28 1.71 -2.49
N TYR A 6 -14.16 0.41 -2.79
CA TYR A 6 -13.01 -0.38 -2.36
C TYR A 6 -11.68 0.08 -2.99
N SER A 7 -11.69 0.48 -4.27
CA SER A 7 -10.52 1.11 -4.92
C SER A 7 -10.07 2.38 -4.22
N TRP A 8 -11.02 3.25 -3.84
CA TRP A 8 -10.74 4.46 -3.09
C TRP A 8 -10.21 4.16 -1.69
N ILE A 9 -10.80 3.19 -0.99
CA ILE A 9 -10.32 2.76 0.33
C ILE A 9 -8.87 2.28 0.25
N GLY A 10 -8.56 1.40 -0.71
CA GLY A 10 -7.19 0.91 -0.92
C GLY A 10 -6.19 2.03 -1.19
N PHE A 11 -6.59 3.04 -1.98
CA PHE A 11 -5.79 4.23 -2.22
C PHE A 11 -5.64 5.13 -0.98
N VAL A 12 -6.69 5.32 -0.19
CA VAL A 12 -6.63 6.10 1.06
C VAL A 12 -5.66 5.44 2.05
N PHE A 13 -5.68 4.11 2.18
CA PHE A 13 -4.73 3.39 3.01
C PHE A 13 -3.28 3.54 2.54
N LEU A 14 -3.05 3.56 1.22
CA LEU A 14 -1.72 3.84 0.66
C LEU A 14 -1.25 5.24 1.04
N VAL A 15 -2.09 6.27 0.84
CA VAL A 15 -1.74 7.65 1.20
C VAL A 15 -1.51 7.78 2.70
N ALA A 16 -2.36 7.16 3.53
CA ALA A 16 -2.19 7.16 4.97
C ALA A 16 -0.87 6.51 5.40
N ALA A 17 -0.48 5.39 4.78
CA ALA A 17 0.81 4.74 5.06
C ALA A 17 1.99 5.64 4.71
N ILE A 18 1.95 6.33 3.56
CA ILE A 18 2.99 7.28 3.14
C ILE A 18 3.07 8.44 4.12
N VAL A 19 1.95 9.06 4.48
CA VAL A 19 1.91 10.17 5.44
C VAL A 19 2.43 9.72 6.80
N TYR A 20 2.01 8.54 7.27
CA TYR A 20 2.48 7.99 8.53
C TYR A 20 4.00 7.79 8.55
N TYR A 21 4.57 7.26 7.46
CA TYR A 21 6.02 7.11 7.31
C TYR A 21 6.75 8.46 7.35
N LEU A 22 6.19 9.50 6.72
CA LEU A 22 6.80 10.84 6.69
C LEU A 22 6.73 11.60 8.02
N VAL A 23 5.74 11.32 8.87
CA VAL A 23 5.56 12.01 10.16
C VAL A 23 6.29 11.27 11.30
N GLU A 24 6.83 10.07 11.05
CA GLU A 24 7.61 9.29 12.01
C GLU A 24 6.90 9.07 13.37
N ILE A 25 5.59 8.87 13.33
CA ILE A 25 4.80 8.59 14.54
C ILE A 25 5.07 7.17 14.99
N TYR A 26 5.23 6.96 16.30
CA TYR A 26 5.41 5.63 16.88
C TYR A 26 4.09 5.11 17.45
N VAL A 27 3.63 3.96 16.95
CA VAL A 27 2.48 3.24 17.51
C VAL A 27 2.97 1.95 18.16
N VAL A 28 2.64 1.75 19.45
CA VAL A 28 3.00 0.55 20.22
C VAL A 28 4.52 0.26 20.14
N ALA A 29 5.33 1.31 20.31
CA ALA A 29 6.80 1.25 20.27
C ALA A 29 7.44 0.74 18.95
N SER A 30 6.66 0.55 17.88
CA SER A 30 7.18 0.14 16.57
C SER A 30 6.85 1.18 15.50
N PRO A 31 7.85 1.77 14.83
CA PRO A 31 7.58 2.71 13.74
C PRO A 31 6.99 2.01 12.51
N TYR A 32 7.06 0.68 12.41
CA TYR A 32 6.65 -0.04 11.21
C TYR A 32 5.32 -0.79 11.33
N LEU A 33 4.82 -1.05 12.55
CA LEU A 33 3.65 -1.89 12.73
C LEU A 33 2.40 -1.31 12.07
N LEU A 34 2.11 -0.03 12.33
CA LEU A 34 0.96 0.63 11.71
C LEU A 34 1.17 0.81 10.20
N PHE A 35 2.39 1.12 9.76
CA PHE A 35 2.74 1.22 8.34
C PHE A 35 2.40 -0.07 7.57
N TYR A 36 2.88 -1.23 8.03
CA TYR A 36 2.56 -2.51 7.40
C TYR A 36 1.08 -2.86 7.47
N GLY A 37 0.43 -2.57 8.61
CA GLY A 37 -1.00 -2.79 8.76
C GLY A 37 -1.81 -2.03 7.70
N LEU A 38 -1.51 -0.74 7.51
CA LEU A 38 -2.17 0.10 6.51
C LEU A 38 -1.93 -0.43 5.09
N ILE A 39 -0.69 -0.82 4.76
CA ILE A 39 -0.35 -1.36 3.44
C ILE A 39 -1.05 -2.70 3.16
N LEU A 40 -1.06 -3.64 4.11
CA LEU A 40 -1.71 -4.94 3.94
C LEU A 40 -3.23 -4.79 3.77
N VAL A 41 -3.86 -3.97 4.62
CA VAL A 41 -5.29 -3.68 4.54
C VAL A 41 -5.61 -2.96 3.23
N GLY A 42 -4.80 -1.97 2.85
CA GLY A 42 -4.90 -1.25 1.59
C GLY A 42 -4.78 -2.17 0.37
N LEU A 43 -3.89 -3.15 0.40
CA LEU A 43 -3.70 -4.16 -0.64
C LEU A 43 -4.96 -5.02 -0.79
N ILE A 44 -5.52 -5.54 0.31
CA ILE A 44 -6.75 -6.36 0.31
C ILE A 44 -7.90 -5.59 -0.34
N PHE A 45 -8.14 -4.35 0.09
CA PHE A 45 -9.20 -3.52 -0.49
C PHE A 45 -8.95 -3.16 -1.96
N SER A 46 -7.69 -2.92 -2.33
CA SER A 46 -7.32 -2.66 -3.74
C SER A 46 -7.57 -3.87 -4.64
N PHE A 47 -7.32 -5.10 -4.15
CA PHE A 47 -7.63 -6.34 -4.86
C PHE A 47 -9.15 -6.53 -5.04
N ILE A 48 -9.92 -6.35 -3.97
CA ILE A 48 -11.40 -6.46 -4.02
C ILE A 48 -12.00 -5.39 -4.95
N GLY A 49 -11.45 -4.17 -4.93
CA GLY A 49 -11.87 -3.07 -5.77
C GLY A 49 -11.49 -3.18 -7.24
N ARG A 50 -10.64 -4.14 -7.62
CA ARG A 50 -10.09 -4.22 -8.99
C ARG A 50 -11.21 -4.34 -10.04
N PRO A 51 -11.29 -3.41 -11.01
CA PRO A 51 -12.24 -3.52 -12.10
C PRO A 51 -11.79 -4.60 -13.09
N LEU A 52 -12.48 -5.75 -13.10
CA LEU A 52 -12.20 -6.90 -13.99
C LEU A 52 -12.36 -6.55 -15.48
N LYS A 53 -13.37 -5.73 -15.84
CA LYS A 53 -13.65 -5.30 -17.22
C LYS A 53 -14.37 -3.95 -17.17
N GLN A 54 -13.65 -2.85 -17.32
CA GLN A 54 -14.27 -1.53 -17.50
C GLN A 54 -13.72 -0.89 -18.78
N LYS A 55 -14.59 -0.74 -19.79
CA LYS A 55 -14.30 -0.11 -21.09
C LYS A 55 -14.15 1.42 -21.00
N LYS A 56 -14.66 2.06 -19.94
CA LYS A 56 -14.66 3.52 -19.78
C LYS A 56 -13.46 3.97 -18.94
N GLN A 57 -12.68 4.92 -19.46
CA GLN A 57 -11.66 5.62 -18.68
C GLN A 57 -12.39 6.47 -17.62
N SER A 58 -12.21 6.12 -16.35
CA SER A 58 -12.74 6.87 -15.21
C SER A 58 -11.62 7.10 -14.20
N ILE A 59 -11.70 8.20 -13.45
CA ILE A 59 -10.73 8.54 -12.38
C ILE A 59 -10.59 7.37 -11.39
N GLY A 60 -11.71 6.70 -11.06
CA GLY A 60 -11.72 5.55 -10.16
C GLY A 60 -10.85 4.38 -10.63
N ARG A 61 -10.65 4.21 -11.95
CA ARG A 61 -9.76 3.17 -12.49
C ARG A 61 -8.28 3.50 -12.22
N TYR A 62 -7.88 4.75 -12.40
CA TYR A 62 -6.51 5.19 -12.09
C TYR A 62 -6.25 5.11 -10.60
N VAL A 63 -7.18 5.59 -9.77
CA VAL A 63 -7.10 5.49 -8.31
C VAL A 63 -6.96 4.03 -7.87
N GLY A 64 -7.78 3.13 -8.41
CA GLY A 64 -7.70 1.70 -8.09
C GLY A 64 -6.38 1.06 -8.55
N LEU A 65 -5.84 1.47 -9.70
CA LEU A 65 -4.56 0.96 -10.19
C LEU A 65 -3.38 1.47 -9.34
N ILE A 66 -3.37 2.77 -9.02
CA ILE A 66 -2.34 3.38 -8.16
C ILE A 66 -2.40 2.79 -6.77
N GLY A 67 -3.60 2.63 -6.18
CA GLY A 67 -3.79 1.96 -4.90
C GLY A 67 -3.26 0.53 -4.91
N LEU A 68 -3.60 -0.27 -5.94
CA LEU A 68 -3.13 -1.64 -6.04
C LEU A 68 -1.61 -1.74 -6.23
N ILE A 69 -1.07 -1.05 -7.22
CA ILE A 69 0.36 -1.11 -7.56
C ILE A 69 1.19 -0.48 -6.43
N GLY A 70 0.76 0.66 -5.89
CA GLY A 70 1.47 1.36 -4.82
C GLY A 70 1.53 0.53 -3.54
N ASN A 71 0.41 -0.04 -3.08
CA ASN A 71 0.41 -0.92 -1.92
C ASN A 71 1.28 -2.17 -2.19
N LEU A 72 1.24 -2.74 -3.40
CA LEU A 72 2.03 -3.92 -3.75
C LEU A 72 3.54 -3.63 -3.76
N VAL A 73 3.95 -2.52 -4.38
CA VAL A 73 5.35 -2.10 -4.42
C VAL A 73 5.88 -1.86 -3.01
N ILE A 74 5.13 -1.12 -2.18
CA ILE A 74 5.55 -0.87 -0.80
C ILE A 74 5.59 -2.18 -0.01
N ALA A 75 4.58 -3.04 -0.15
CA ALA A 75 4.55 -4.33 0.53
C ALA A 75 5.77 -5.19 0.18
N ILE A 76 6.24 -5.18 -1.07
CA ILE A 76 7.43 -5.93 -1.52
C ILE A 76 8.71 -5.25 -1.04
N VAL A 77 8.89 -3.96 -1.32
CA VAL A 77 10.14 -3.23 -1.01
C VAL A 77 10.41 -3.23 0.49
N TYR A 78 9.36 -3.00 1.28
CA TYR A 78 9.47 -2.96 2.73
C TYR A 78 9.14 -4.31 3.38
N PHE A 79 8.89 -5.40 2.65
CA PHE A 79 8.68 -6.69 3.33
C PHE A 79 9.92 -7.04 4.16
N PRO A 80 9.84 -7.41 5.44
CA PRO A 80 11.03 -7.54 6.29
C PRO A 80 12.15 -8.41 5.69
N PRO A 81 11.88 -9.60 5.10
CA PRO A 81 12.91 -10.37 4.39
C PRO A 81 13.59 -9.59 3.24
N PHE A 82 12.81 -8.88 2.43
CA PHE A 82 13.38 -8.06 1.35
C PHE A 82 14.11 -6.85 1.92
N TYR A 83 13.60 -6.22 2.97
CA TYR A 83 14.27 -5.12 3.65
C TYR A 83 15.64 -5.54 4.20
N PHE A 84 15.76 -6.73 4.78
CA PHE A 84 17.05 -7.28 5.21
C PHE A 84 17.97 -7.58 4.02
N ILE A 85 17.46 -8.18 2.93
CA ILE A 85 18.25 -8.45 1.72
C ILE A 85 18.75 -7.15 1.08
N TRP A 86 17.89 -6.15 0.93
CA TRP A 86 18.26 -4.82 0.42
C TRP A 86 19.22 -4.12 1.37
N GLY A 87 19.01 -4.23 2.68
CA GLY A 87 19.91 -3.71 3.70
C GLY A 87 21.31 -4.29 3.54
N THR A 88 21.44 -5.61 3.41
CA THR A 88 22.73 -6.27 3.21
C THR A 88 23.35 -5.94 1.84
N LEU A 89 22.55 -5.83 0.78
CA LEU A 89 23.06 -5.46 -0.55
C LEU A 89 23.57 -4.01 -0.62
N ILE A 90 22.90 -3.08 0.06
CA ILE A 90 23.21 -1.65 0.02
C ILE A 90 24.30 -1.28 1.03
N PHE A 91 24.25 -1.86 2.24
CA PHE A 91 25.11 -1.47 3.36
C PHE A 91 26.20 -2.51 3.69
N GLY A 92 26.21 -3.66 3.01
CA GLY A 92 27.14 -4.75 3.28
C GLY A 92 26.71 -5.64 4.45
N PRO A 93 27.37 -6.80 4.64
CA PRO A 93 27.23 -7.61 5.86
C PRO A 93 27.80 -6.92 7.10
#